data_AF-A0A2G9TQG0-F1
#
_entry.id   AF-A0A2G9TQG0-F1
#
_cell.length_a   1.000
_cell.length_b   1.000
_cell.length_c   1.000
_cell.angle_alpha   90.00
_cell.angle_beta   90.00
_cell.angle_gamma   90.00
#
_symmetry.space_group_name_H-M   'P 1'
#
loop_
_entity.id
_entity.type
_entity.pdbx_description
1 polymer ?
#
loop_
_entity_poly.entity_id
_entity_poly.type
_entity_poly.pdbx_seq_one_letter_code
_entity_poly.pdbx_strand_id
1 'polypeptide(L)'
;MPFADAAKIPNLQSEFKEGKEYPEVVRVVRVGNNAEDALAVECCSGTHVLNTSSIIDFAVMSDRSSAKGIRRILAVTGERARENRHYARAVVTRLESEYEDLNRENQINPPYEEKIEWARIPYVESARCRELLKSIKKKRKTKKTVIAA
;
A
#
# COMPACT_ATOMS: atom_id res chain seq x y z
N MET A 1 20.17 9.89 25.12
CA MET A 1 21.12 11.02 24.96
C MET A 1 20.42 12.32 25.31
N PRO A 2 21.13 13.37 25.73
CA PRO A 2 20.52 14.69 25.91
C PRO A 2 19.80 15.15 24.64
N PHE A 3 18.61 15.72 24.79
CA PHE A 3 17.84 16.22 23.66
C PHE A 3 18.57 17.32 22.91
N ALA A 4 19.29 18.19 23.62
CA ALA A 4 20.12 19.23 23.03
C ALA A 4 21.18 18.67 22.05
N ASP A 5 21.66 17.45 22.28
CA ASP A 5 22.60 16.78 21.38
C ASP A 5 21.88 16.03 20.26
N ALA A 6 20.74 15.39 20.57
CA ALA A 6 19.89 14.76 19.56
C ALA A 6 19.45 15.77 18.49
N ALA A 7 19.08 16.99 18.89
CA ALA A 7 18.63 18.07 18.02
C ALA A 7 19.69 18.54 17.00
N LYS A 8 20.97 18.19 17.20
CA LYS A 8 22.06 18.49 16.27
C LYS A 8 22.24 17.41 15.20
N ILE A 9 21.53 16.28 15.29
CA ILE A 9 21.67 15.16 14.35
C ILE A 9 21.05 15.55 12.99
N PRO A 10 21.79 15.40 11.87
CA PRO A 10 21.23 15.60 10.54
C PRO A 10 19.99 14.72 10.29
N ASN A 11 19.02 15.24 9.56
CA ASN A 11 17.81 14.52 9.16
C ASN A 11 16.94 14.00 10.33
N LEU A 12 17.08 14.55 11.55
CA LEU A 12 16.16 14.27 12.64
C LEU A 12 14.73 14.71 12.24
N GLN A 13 13.85 13.74 12.04
CA GLN A 13 12.44 13.87 11.66
C GLN A 13 11.53 14.13 12.88
N SER A 14 12.03 14.76 13.93
CA SER A 14 11.16 15.23 15.00
C SER A 14 10.38 16.44 14.52
N GLU A 15 9.12 16.51 14.93
CA GLU A 15 8.12 17.50 14.52
C GLU A 15 8.39 18.91 15.10
N PHE A 16 9.62 19.40 14.98
CA PHE A 16 10.10 20.68 15.52
C PHE A 16 9.40 21.91 14.94
N LYS A 17 8.51 21.76 13.94
CA LYS A 17 7.78 22.89 13.37
C LYS A 17 6.56 23.32 14.18
N GLU A 18 6.09 22.56 15.18
CA GLU A 18 4.83 22.86 15.89
C GLU A 18 4.88 22.71 17.44
N GLY A 19 6.02 22.97 18.08
CA GLY A 19 6.04 23.24 19.54
C GLY A 19 5.76 22.06 20.47
N LYS A 20 6.12 20.83 20.08
CA LYS A 20 6.03 19.65 20.98
C LYS A 20 7.21 19.61 21.97
N GLU A 21 6.89 19.47 23.26
CA GLU A 21 7.87 19.31 24.33
C GLU A 21 8.47 17.89 24.30
N TYR A 22 9.81 17.82 24.35
CA TYR A 22 10.54 16.56 24.53
C TYR A 22 11.25 16.56 25.89
N PRO A 23 11.38 15.38 26.55
CA PRO A 23 12.17 15.25 27.77
C PRO A 23 13.65 15.62 27.57
N GLU A 24 14.35 15.98 28.66
CA GLU A 24 15.78 16.29 28.63
C GLU A 24 16.64 15.16 28.05
N VAL A 25 16.22 13.91 28.28
CA VAL A 25 16.89 12.71 27.75
C VAL A 25 15.92 11.97 26.84
N VAL A 26 16.36 11.73 25.60
CA VAL A 26 15.59 11.03 24.58
C VAL A 26 16.32 9.78 24.08
N ARG A 27 15.53 8.84 23.54
CA ARG A 27 16.02 7.71 22.75
C ARG A 27 15.90 8.06 21.28
N VAL A 28 17.04 8.08 20.58
CA VAL A 28 17.09 8.30 19.14
C VAL A 28 17.15 6.95 18.44
N VAL A 29 16.32 6.79 17.42
CA VAL A 29 16.29 5.64 16.54
C VAL A 29 16.59 6.11 15.14
N ARG A 30 17.36 5.32 14.39
CA ARG A 30 17.72 5.61 13.01
C ARG A 30 17.51 4.40 12.12
N VAL A 31 17.15 4.64 10.87
CA VAL A 31 17.09 3.65 9.82
C VAL A 31 18.20 3.95 8.82
N GLY A 32 19.29 3.18 8.90
CA GLY A 32 20.50 3.38 8.11
C GLY A 32 21.75 3.00 8.90
N ASN A 33 22.87 2.79 8.21
CA ASN A 33 24.10 2.30 8.83
C ASN A 33 24.84 3.41 9.61
N ASN A 34 24.89 4.62 9.06
CA ASN A 34 25.56 5.79 9.63
C ASN A 34 24.56 6.90 9.93
N ALA A 35 24.96 7.88 10.76
CA ALA A 35 24.08 9.00 11.14
C ALA A 35 23.91 9.99 9.97
N GLU A 36 24.94 10.17 9.16
CA GLU A 36 24.96 11.08 8.00
C GLU A 36 24.10 10.55 6.85
N ASP A 37 24.06 9.22 6.67
CA ASP A 37 23.34 8.53 5.60
C ASP A 37 22.01 7.91 6.07
N ALA A 38 21.57 8.21 7.29
CA ALA A 38 20.33 7.66 7.82
C ALA A 38 19.12 8.18 7.01
N LEU A 39 18.33 7.25 6.50
CA LEU A 39 17.13 7.55 5.71
C LEU A 39 16.05 8.24 6.56
N ALA A 40 15.98 7.85 7.84
CA ALA A 40 15.08 8.41 8.83
C ALA A 40 15.77 8.37 10.20
N VAL A 41 15.62 9.45 10.96
CA VAL A 41 16.10 9.57 12.34
C VAL A 41 14.98 10.16 13.16
N GLU A 42 14.60 9.52 14.27
CA GLU A 42 13.47 9.95 15.09
C GLU A 42 13.76 9.80 16.59
N CYS A 43 13.13 10.65 17.40
CA CYS A 43 13.04 10.44 18.83
C CYS A 43 11.87 9.49 19.13
N CYS A 44 12.15 8.20 19.35
CA CYS A 44 11.12 7.17 19.54
C CYS A 44 11.42 6.26 20.75
N SER A 45 10.42 6.12 21.62
CA SER A 45 10.43 5.22 22.79
C SER A 45 9.83 3.84 22.53
N GLY A 46 9.36 3.57 21.31
CA GLY A 46 8.77 2.29 20.92
C GLY A 46 9.78 1.16 20.73
N THR A 47 9.25 -0.03 20.51
CA THR A 47 10.02 -1.22 20.12
C THR A 47 10.32 -1.19 18.62
N HIS A 48 11.55 -1.58 18.25
CA HIS A 48 11.98 -1.59 16.85
C HIS A 48 12.60 -2.93 16.49
N VAL A 49 12.49 -3.27 15.21
CA VAL A 49 13.29 -4.33 14.60
C VAL A 49 14.75 -3.91 14.50
N LEU A 50 15.66 -4.89 14.53
CA LEU A 50 17.10 -4.65 14.36
C LEU A 50 17.47 -4.36 12.90
N ASN A 51 16.71 -4.92 11.95
CA ASN A 51 16.93 -4.75 10.52
C ASN A 51 15.59 -4.61 9.78
N THR A 52 15.52 -3.75 8.77
CA THR A 52 14.30 -3.53 7.99
C THR A 52 13.84 -4.76 7.22
N SER A 53 14.73 -5.71 6.91
CA SER A 53 14.35 -7.00 6.33
C SER A 53 13.41 -7.80 7.23
N SER A 54 13.45 -7.60 8.56
CA SER A 54 12.53 -8.24 9.50
C SER A 54 11.08 -7.76 9.38
N ILE A 55 10.83 -6.66 8.66
CA ILE A 55 9.47 -6.19 8.32
C ILE A 55 8.83 -7.10 7.25
N ILE A 56 9.65 -7.86 6.52
CA ILE A 56 9.30 -8.87 5.50
C ILE A 56 8.65 -8.28 4.25
N ASP A 57 7.46 -7.68 4.39
CA ASP A 57 6.71 -7.07 3.30
C ASP A 57 5.94 -5.87 3.86
N PHE A 58 5.50 -4.99 2.97
CA PHE A 58 4.77 -3.77 3.27
C PHE A 58 3.74 -3.53 2.17
N ALA A 59 2.47 -3.42 2.55
CA ALA A 59 1.36 -3.20 1.62
C ALA A 59 0.47 -2.05 2.09
N VAL A 60 0.32 -1.02 1.26
CA VAL A 60 -0.65 0.06 1.50
C VAL A 60 -2.03 -0.47 1.18
N MET A 61 -2.94 -0.43 2.14
CA MET A 61 -4.32 -0.92 2.00
C MET A 61 -5.31 0.19 1.64
N SER A 62 -5.06 1.42 2.11
CA SER A 62 -5.90 2.57 1.74
C SER A 62 -5.16 3.88 1.88
N ASP A 63 -5.55 4.85 1.08
CA ASP A 63 -5.17 6.25 1.20
C ASP A 63 -6.44 7.11 1.07
N ARG A 64 -6.75 7.89 2.11
CA ARG A 64 -7.97 8.71 2.17
C ARG A 64 -7.72 10.08 2.78
N SER A 65 -8.38 11.10 2.23
CA SER A 65 -8.44 12.42 2.86
C SER A 65 -9.20 12.32 4.19
N SER A 66 -8.60 12.76 5.28
CA SER A 66 -9.26 12.81 6.60
C SER A 66 -9.74 14.22 6.96
N ALA A 67 -9.07 15.26 6.45
CA ALA A 67 -9.46 16.66 6.56
C ALA A 67 -8.78 17.47 5.43
N LYS A 68 -9.10 18.77 5.31
CA LYS A 68 -8.44 19.65 4.34
C LYS A 68 -6.93 19.67 4.59
N GLY A 69 -6.15 19.19 3.62
CA GLY A 69 -4.68 19.10 3.73
C GLY A 69 -4.15 17.89 4.49
N ILE A 70 -4.99 16.98 5.00
CA ILE A 70 -4.58 15.82 5.79
C ILE A 70 -5.00 14.52 5.11
N ARG A 71 -4.04 13.62 4.89
CA ARG A 71 -4.27 12.27 4.35
C ARG A 71 -3.95 11.21 5.39
N ARG A 72 -4.73 10.13 5.40
CA ARG A 72 -4.52 8.95 6.24
C ARG A 72 -4.24 7.75 5.35
N ILE A 73 -3.04 7.21 5.52
CA ILE A 73 -2.59 5.98 4.88
C ILE A 73 -2.77 4.84 5.89
N LEU A 74 -3.39 3.74 5.44
CA LEU A 74 -3.40 2.48 6.19
C LEU A 74 -2.51 1.50 5.46
N ALA A 75 -1.55 0.91 6.16
CA ALA A 75 -0.66 -0.11 5.63
C ALA A 75 -0.55 -1.28 6.60
N VAL A 76 -0.21 -2.45 6.07
CA VAL A 76 0.11 -3.66 6.83
C VAL A 76 1.52 -4.13 6.47
N THR A 77 2.17 -4.86 7.38
CA THR A 77 3.49 -5.44 7.18
C THR A 77 3.49 -6.94 7.45
N GLY A 78 4.65 -7.60 7.29
CA GLY A 78 4.81 -9.01 7.64
C GLY A 78 4.08 -9.97 6.71
N GLU A 79 3.71 -11.13 7.24
CA GLU A 79 3.02 -12.17 6.47
C GLU A 79 1.66 -11.69 5.94
N ARG A 80 0.94 -10.88 6.72
CA ARG A 80 -0.34 -10.30 6.27
C ARG A 80 -0.20 -9.46 5.00
N ALA A 81 0.91 -8.71 4.87
CA ALA A 81 1.18 -7.93 3.65
C ALA A 81 1.46 -8.85 2.46
N ARG A 82 2.27 -9.90 2.68
CA ARG A 82 2.60 -10.92 1.67
C ARG A 82 1.35 -11.66 1.17
N GLU A 83 0.51 -12.13 2.08
CA GLU A 83 -0.76 -12.81 1.77
C GLU A 83 -1.70 -11.90 0.97
N ASN A 84 -1.81 -10.62 1.36
CA ASN A 84 -2.61 -9.64 0.64
C ASN A 84 -2.11 -9.39 -0.78
N ARG A 85 -0.78 -9.28 -0.98
CA ARG A 85 -0.19 -9.16 -2.33
C ARG A 85 -0.41 -10.41 -3.16
N HIS A 86 -0.25 -11.60 -2.58
CA HIS A 86 -0.47 -12.85 -3.28
C HIS A 86 -1.93 -12.98 -3.76
N TYR A 87 -2.88 -12.70 -2.86
CA TYR A 87 -4.31 -12.66 -3.19
C TYR A 87 -4.60 -11.64 -4.30
N ALA A 88 -4.08 -10.41 -4.16
CA ALA A 88 -4.27 -9.37 -5.16
C ALA A 88 -3.71 -9.75 -6.53
N ARG A 89 -2.52 -10.37 -6.58
CA ARG A 89 -1.92 -10.85 -7.84
C ARG A 89 -2.81 -11.90 -8.51
N ALA A 90 -3.31 -12.88 -7.76
CA ALA A 90 -4.22 -13.89 -8.29
C ALA A 90 -5.50 -13.26 -8.90
N VAL A 91 -6.08 -12.27 -8.21
CA VAL A 91 -7.25 -11.53 -8.72
C VAL A 91 -6.91 -10.73 -9.98
N VAL A 92 -5.80 -10.01 -10.00
CA VAL A 92 -5.36 -9.23 -11.17
C VAL A 92 -5.15 -10.15 -12.37
N THR A 93 -4.38 -11.23 -12.21
CA THR A 93 -4.12 -12.20 -13.29
C THR A 93 -5.41 -12.80 -13.83
N ARG A 94 -6.36 -13.16 -12.95
CA ARG A 94 -7.68 -13.64 -13.36
C ARG A 94 -8.42 -12.62 -14.22
N LEU A 95 -8.48 -11.37 -13.78
CA LEU A 95 -9.17 -10.30 -14.50
C LEU A 95 -8.49 -9.96 -15.84
N GLU A 96 -7.17 -10.06 -15.91
CA GLU A 96 -6.42 -9.84 -17.16
C GLU A 96 -6.70 -10.94 -18.17
N SER A 97 -6.66 -12.21 -17.76
CA SER A 97 -7.03 -13.34 -18.61
C SER A 97 -8.45 -13.18 -19.15
N GLU A 98 -9.41 -12.82 -18.30
CA GLU A 98 -10.80 -12.60 -18.72
C GLU A 98 -10.92 -11.44 -19.72
N TYR A 99 -10.15 -10.37 -19.53
CA TYR A 99 -10.12 -9.26 -20.48
C TYR A 99 -9.51 -9.66 -21.83
N GLU A 100 -8.43 -10.46 -21.81
CA GLU A 100 -7.80 -10.99 -23.02
C GLU A 100 -8.71 -11.96 -23.79
N ASP A 101 -9.40 -12.86 -23.10
CA ASP A 101 -10.34 -13.80 -23.73
C ASP A 101 -11.48 -13.05 -24.43
N LEU A 102 -11.99 -11.98 -23.80
CA LEU A 102 -12.97 -11.10 -24.44
C LEU A 102 -12.42 -10.38 -25.67
N ASN A 103 -11.10 -10.15 -25.75
CA ASN A 103 -10.45 -9.54 -26.93
C ASN A 103 -10.26 -10.53 -28.07
N ARG A 104 -9.91 -11.78 -27.79
CA ARG A 104 -9.58 -12.80 -28.81
C ARG A 104 -10.78 -13.37 -29.55
N GLU A 105 -12.00 -12.86 -29.33
CA GLU A 105 -13.27 -13.43 -29.80
C GLU A 105 -13.52 -14.90 -29.41
N ASN A 106 -12.62 -15.49 -28.63
CA ASN A 106 -12.81 -16.78 -28.02
C ASN A 106 -14.01 -16.73 -27.06
N GLN A 107 -14.64 -17.90 -26.92
CA GLN A 107 -15.84 -18.18 -26.13
C GLN A 107 -16.08 -17.20 -24.98
N ILE A 108 -17.30 -16.64 -24.90
CA ILE A 108 -17.71 -15.83 -23.74
C ILE A 108 -17.88 -16.80 -22.57
N ASN A 109 -16.80 -17.04 -21.83
CA ASN A 109 -16.90 -17.77 -20.58
C ASN A 109 -17.82 -17.00 -19.63
N PRO A 110 -18.72 -17.70 -18.91
CA PRO A 110 -19.56 -17.07 -17.92
C PRO A 110 -18.69 -16.28 -16.93
N PRO A 111 -19.20 -15.18 -16.36
CA PRO A 111 -18.47 -14.41 -15.37
C PRO A 111 -17.98 -15.34 -14.27
N TYR A 112 -16.71 -15.25 -13.92
CA TYR A 112 -16.23 -15.97 -12.75
C TYR A 112 -16.90 -15.38 -11.51
N GLU A 113 -17.73 -16.18 -10.84
CA GLU A 113 -18.59 -15.74 -9.74
C GLU A 113 -17.85 -15.58 -8.40
N GLU A 114 -16.57 -15.96 -8.33
CA GLU A 114 -15.81 -15.82 -7.10
C GLU A 114 -15.74 -14.36 -6.66
N LYS A 115 -16.30 -14.15 -5.47
CA LYS A 115 -16.38 -12.87 -4.81
C LYS A 115 -14.98 -12.35 -4.49
N ILE A 116 -14.66 -11.17 -5.00
CA ILE A 116 -13.43 -10.47 -4.66
C ILE A 116 -13.53 -9.94 -3.22
N GLU A 117 -12.61 -10.37 -2.35
CA GLU A 117 -12.42 -9.86 -1.00
C GLU A 117 -11.63 -8.53 -1.05
N TRP A 118 -12.32 -7.45 -1.38
CA TRP A 118 -11.69 -6.12 -1.55
C TRP A 118 -10.87 -5.64 -0.36
N ALA A 119 -11.19 -6.08 0.86
CA ALA A 119 -10.45 -5.73 2.07
C ALA A 119 -9.02 -6.32 2.12
N ARG A 120 -8.75 -7.35 1.30
CA ARG A 120 -7.43 -8.00 1.20
C ARG A 120 -6.57 -7.44 0.07
N ILE A 121 -7.14 -6.62 -0.82
CA ILE A 121 -6.42 -6.11 -1.98
C ILE A 121 -5.73 -4.79 -1.60
N PRO A 122 -4.39 -4.68 -1.75
CA PRO A 122 -3.69 -3.43 -1.53
C PRO A 122 -4.16 -2.33 -2.50
N TYR A 123 -3.94 -1.08 -2.11
CA TYR A 123 -4.53 0.11 -2.71
C TYR A 123 -4.29 0.21 -4.23
N VAL A 124 -3.06 -0.07 -4.68
CA VAL A 124 -2.67 0.05 -6.10
C VAL A 124 -3.37 -1.03 -6.94
N GLU A 125 -3.30 -2.28 -6.50
CA GLU A 125 -3.96 -3.41 -7.16
C GLU A 125 -5.47 -3.24 -7.14
N SER A 126 -6.03 -2.67 -6.06
CA SER A 126 -7.45 -2.37 -5.94
C SER A 126 -7.91 -1.38 -7.01
N ALA A 127 -7.10 -0.37 -7.35
CA ALA A 127 -7.38 0.53 -8.47
C ALA A 127 -7.37 -0.21 -9.81
N ARG A 128 -6.31 -1.01 -10.08
CA ARG A 128 -6.17 -1.82 -11.31
C ARG A 128 -7.34 -2.79 -11.49
N CYS A 129 -7.73 -3.52 -10.44
CA CYS A 129 -8.86 -4.45 -10.47
C CYS A 129 -10.18 -3.73 -10.85
N ARG A 130 -10.42 -2.53 -10.31
CA ARG A 130 -11.62 -1.74 -10.67
C ARG A 130 -11.62 -1.30 -12.13
N GLU A 131 -10.47 -0.89 -12.66
CA GLU A 131 -10.32 -0.48 -14.06
C GLU A 131 -10.53 -1.66 -15.02
N LEU A 132 -9.94 -2.83 -14.71
CA LEU A 132 -10.15 -4.06 -15.46
C LEU A 132 -11.62 -4.46 -15.45
N LEU A 133 -12.26 -4.51 -14.28
CA LEU A 133 -13.69 -4.84 -14.16
C LEU A 133 -14.58 -3.88 -14.94
N LYS A 134 -14.28 -2.57 -14.93
CA LYS A 134 -15.01 -1.58 -15.74
C LYS A 134 -14.88 -1.89 -17.23
N SER A 135 -13.69 -2.24 -17.68
CA SER A 135 -13.38 -2.56 -19.08
C SER A 135 -14.05 -3.87 -19.53
N ILE A 136 -14.00 -4.91 -18.70
CA ILE A 136 -14.68 -6.20 -18.91
C ILE A 136 -16.20 -6.00 -19.02
N LYS A 137 -16.80 -5.25 -18.08
CA LYS A 137 -18.26 -4.94 -18.11
C LYS A 137 -18.66 -4.20 -19.37
N LYS A 138 -17.86 -3.21 -19.81
CA LYS A 138 -18.10 -2.47 -21.06
C LYS A 138 -18.06 -3.40 -22.27
N LYS A 139 -17.03 -4.24 -22.41
CA LYS A 139 -16.91 -5.19 -23.53
C LYS A 139 -18.04 -6.21 -23.57
N ARG A 140 -18.42 -6.77 -22.42
CA ARG A 140 -19.57 -7.70 -22.32
C ARG A 140 -20.87 -7.05 -22.77
N LYS A 141 -21.12 -5.79 -22.40
CA LYS A 141 -22.30 -5.05 -22.84
C LYS A 141 -22.30 -4.86 -24.36
N THR A 142 -21.18 -4.41 -24.94
CA THR A 142 -21.04 -4.24 -26.38
C THR A 142 -21.28 -5.54 -27.15
N LYS A 143 -20.69 -6.67 -26.71
CA LYS A 143 -20.92 -7.97 -27.37
C LYS A 143 -22.37 -8.44 -27.28
N LYS A 144 -23.04 -8.26 -26.13
CA LYS A 144 -24.47 -8.59 -25.99
C LYS A 144 -25.36 -7.80 -26.95
N THR A 145 -25.06 -6.52 -27.19
CA THR A 145 -25.80 -5.70 -28.16
C THR A 145 -25.57 -6.15 -29.60
N VAL A 146 -24.36 -6.59 -29.96
CA VAL A 146 -24.06 -7.09 -31.32
C VAL A 146 -24.73 -8.45 -31.59
N ILE A 147 -24.82 -9.33 -30.60
CA ILE A 147 -25.46 -10.66 -30.77
C ILE A 147 -27.00 -10.57 -30.84
N ALA A 148 -27.59 -9.52 -30.28
CA ALA A 148 -29.04 -9.33 -30.21
C ALA A 148 -29.63 -8.47 -31.35
N ALA A 149 -28.79 -7.98 -32.26
CA ALA A 149 -29.16 -7.22 -33.46
C ALA A 149 -29.04 -8.11 -34.71
#